data_AF-A0A7J3RA26-F1
#
_entry.id   AF-A0A7J3RA26-F1
#
_cell.length_a   1.000
_cell.length_b   1.000
_cell.length_c   1.000
_cell.angle_alpha   90.00
_cell.angle_beta   90.00
_cell.angle_gamma   90.00
#
_symmetry.space_group_name_H-M   'P 1'
#
loop_
_entity.id
_entity.type
_entity.pdbx_description
1 polymer ?
#
loop_
_entity_poly.entity_id
_entity_poly.type
_entity_poly.pdbx_seq_one_letter_code
_entity_poly.pdbx_strand_id
1 'polypeptide(L)'
;MIFRFKYKNKRLKLDVKVCKNSFSKMIGLMFKRKSKPLLFVFKKPVRTSIHSFFCKPFLAIWFLDDKIVDMKVVKPWKLFLKPKNHFNKILEIPDHHILK
;
A
#
# COMPACT_ATOMS: atom_id res chain seq x y z
N MET A 1 -9.81 10.42 0.28
CA MET A 1 -10.94 9.47 0.40
C MET A 1 -10.73 8.71 1.69
N ILE A 2 -11.76 8.55 2.52
CA ILE A 2 -11.60 7.78 3.76
C ILE A 2 -11.67 6.28 3.45
N PHE A 3 -10.56 5.58 3.66
CA PHE A 3 -10.51 4.12 3.59
C PHE A 3 -10.62 3.53 4.99
N ARG A 4 -11.44 2.49 5.13
CA ARG A 4 -11.73 1.85 6.42
C ARG A 4 -11.33 0.38 6.32
N PHE A 5 -10.61 -0.11 7.31
CA PHE A 5 -10.23 -1.53 7.38
C PHE A 5 -10.12 -1.99 8.84
N LYS A 6 -10.17 -3.31 9.04
CA LYS A 6 -9.99 -3.92 10.37
C LYS A 6 -8.55 -4.40 10.54
N TYR A 7 -7.96 -4.10 11.69
CA TYR A 7 -6.64 -4.60 12.09
C TYR A 7 -6.63 -4.85 13.60
N LYS A 8 -6.20 -6.05 14.04
CA LYS A 8 -6.17 -6.45 15.47
C LYS A 8 -7.47 -6.11 16.23
N ASN A 9 -8.61 -6.45 15.64
CA ASN A 9 -9.96 -6.17 16.17
C ASN A 9 -10.34 -4.68 16.30
N LYS A 10 -9.46 -3.76 15.88
CA LYS A 10 -9.74 -2.32 15.80
C LYS A 10 -10.17 -1.95 14.38
N ARG A 11 -11.13 -1.02 14.27
CA ARG A 11 -11.53 -0.41 12.99
C ARG A 11 -10.71 0.84 12.77
N LEU A 12 -9.82 0.82 11.78
CA LEU A 12 -8.98 1.94 11.41
C LEU A 12 -9.61 2.73 10.26
N LYS A 13 -9.44 4.04 10.28
CA LYS A 13 -9.87 4.95 9.20
C LYS A 13 -8.67 5.81 8.82
N LEU A 14 -8.31 5.82 7.53
CA LEU A 14 -7.23 6.64 7.01
C LEU A 14 -7.73 7.46 5.82
N ASP A 15 -7.33 8.73 5.74
CA ASP A 15 -7.53 9.50 4.51
C ASP A 15 -6.46 9.11 3.50
N VAL A 16 -6.90 8.43 2.45
CA VAL A 16 -6.04 7.87 1.40
C VAL A 16 -6.27 8.56 0.07
N LYS A 17 -5.23 8.59 -0.76
CA LYS A 17 -5.33 8.95 -2.18
C LYS A 17 -5.44 7.67 -3.00
N VAL A 18 -6.53 7.53 -3.74
CA VAL A 18 -6.76 6.34 -4.58
C VAL A 18 -6.03 6.49 -5.91
N CYS A 19 -5.09 5.58 -6.18
CA CYS A 19 -4.37 5.51 -7.45
C CYS A 19 -5.12 4.58 -8.42
N LYS A 20 -6.06 5.15 -9.19
CA LYS A 20 -6.80 4.40 -10.23
C LYS A 20 -6.01 4.26 -11.53
N ASN A 21 -5.23 5.27 -11.90
CA ASN A 21 -4.55 5.35 -13.20
C ASN A 21 -3.24 4.56 -13.19
N SER A 22 -2.94 3.82 -14.27
CA SER A 22 -1.73 2.99 -14.38
C SER A 22 -0.43 3.79 -14.14
N PHE A 23 -0.36 5.05 -14.62
CA PHE A 23 0.76 5.95 -14.34
C PHE A 23 0.89 6.29 -12.85
N SER A 24 -0.22 6.57 -12.17
CA SER A 24 -0.22 6.83 -10.73
C SER A 24 0.17 5.60 -9.90
N LYS A 25 -0.10 4.39 -10.43
CA LYS A 25 0.31 3.13 -9.82
C LYS A 25 1.81 2.86 -9.96
N MET A 26 2.40 3.25 -11.10
CA MET A 26 3.82 3.09 -11.36
C MET A 26 4.68 4.07 -10.56
N ILE A 27 4.24 5.33 -10.42
CA ILE A 27 4.97 6.35 -9.65
C ILE A 27 4.81 6.13 -8.14
N GLY A 28 3.62 5.75 -7.67
CA GLY A 28 3.38 5.45 -6.25
C GLY A 28 3.90 6.54 -5.29
N LEU A 29 4.68 6.13 -4.29
CA LEU A 29 5.35 7.00 -3.31
C LEU A 29 6.71 7.55 -3.77
N MET A 30 7.18 7.22 -4.98
CA MET A 30 8.49 7.67 -5.47
C MET A 30 8.60 9.19 -5.40
N PHE A 31 9.76 9.67 -4.96
CA PHE A 31 10.12 11.10 -4.90
C PHE A 31 9.22 11.99 -4.02
N LYS A 32 8.24 11.42 -3.30
CA LYS A 32 7.38 12.20 -2.40
C LYS A 32 7.97 12.29 -1.00
N ARG A 33 8.34 13.51 -0.58
CA ARG A 33 8.86 13.77 0.78
C ARG A 33 7.78 13.66 1.86
N LYS A 34 6.56 14.12 1.56
CA LYS A 34 5.34 14.01 2.39
C LYS A 34 4.19 13.65 1.46
N SER A 35 3.49 12.56 1.75
CA SER A 35 2.35 12.10 0.95
C SER A 35 1.30 11.52 1.88
N LYS A 36 0.02 11.69 1.51
CA LYS A 36 -1.03 10.88 2.10
C LYS A 36 -0.78 9.40 1.78
N PRO A 37 -1.28 8.46 2.61
CA PRO A 37 -1.30 7.05 2.26
C PRO A 37 -1.94 6.83 0.88
N LEU A 38 -1.38 5.91 0.11
CA LEU A 38 -1.83 5.63 -1.26
C LEU A 38 -2.56 4.29 -1.29
N LEU A 39 -3.76 4.28 -1.86
CA LEU A 39 -4.54 3.07 -2.06
C LEU A 39 -4.54 2.68 -3.55
N PHE A 40 -3.94 1.56 -3.86
CA PHE A 40 -3.90 0.98 -5.20
C PHE A 40 -4.99 -0.07 -5.29
N VAL A 41 -5.91 0.07 -6.24
CA VAL A 41 -7.03 -0.87 -6.44
C VAL A 41 -6.88 -1.57 -7.79
N PHE A 42 -6.97 -2.89 -7.78
CA PHE A 42 -6.85 -3.76 -8.95
C PHE A 42 -8.23 -4.36 -9.26
N LYS A 43 -8.58 -4.46 -10.55
CA LYS A 43 -9.89 -4.96 -10.99
C LYS A 43 -10.11 -6.45 -10.67
N LYS A 44 -9.02 -7.21 -10.60
CA LYS A 44 -9.00 -8.65 -10.31
C LYS A 44 -7.92 -8.94 -9.27
N PRO A 45 -8.06 -10.01 -8.47
CA PRO A 45 -6.97 -10.47 -7.61
C PRO A 45 -5.72 -10.77 -8.45
N VAL A 46 -4.59 -10.22 -8.04
CA VAL A 46 -3.29 -10.41 -8.69
C VAL A 46 -2.23 -10.81 -7.68
N ARG A 47 -1.12 -11.32 -8.17
CA ARG A 47 0.09 -11.62 -7.39
C ARG A 47 1.30 -10.88 -7.96
N THR A 48 1.14 -9.58 -8.20
CA THR A 48 2.21 -8.76 -8.78
C THR A 48 3.19 -8.31 -7.70
N SER A 49 4.47 -8.22 -8.06
CA SER A 49 5.49 -7.67 -7.17
C SER A 49 5.43 -6.14 -7.18
N ILE A 50 5.71 -5.53 -6.04
CA ILE A 50 5.92 -4.09 -5.95
C ILE A 50 7.41 -3.78 -5.90
N HIS A 51 7.77 -2.58 -6.33
CA HIS A 51 9.12 -2.05 -6.23
C HIS A 51 9.10 -0.80 -5.33
N SER A 52 10.23 -0.47 -4.73
CA SER A 52 10.41 0.62 -3.77
C SER A 52 11.62 1.49 -4.11
N PHE A 53 11.99 1.49 -5.39
CA PHE A 53 13.04 2.34 -5.92
C PHE A 53 12.63 3.81 -5.72
N PHE A 54 13.53 4.65 -5.20
CA PHE A 54 13.24 6.06 -4.88
C PHE A 54 12.08 6.35 -3.90
N CYS A 55 11.60 5.35 -3.16
CA CYS A 55 10.68 5.54 -2.05
C CYS A 55 11.45 5.71 -0.74
N LYS A 56 10.93 6.48 0.22
CA LYS A 56 11.35 6.36 1.63
C LYS A 56 10.81 5.06 2.24
N PRO A 57 11.26 4.61 3.42
CA PRO A 57 10.59 3.52 4.12
C PRO A 57 9.07 3.74 4.25
N PHE A 58 8.28 2.69 4.03
CA PHE A 58 6.83 2.74 4.15
C PHE A 58 6.27 1.38 4.58
N LEU A 59 5.06 1.36 5.11
CA LEU A 59 4.31 0.16 5.39
C LEU A 59 3.43 -0.19 4.19
N ALA A 60 3.66 -1.35 3.61
CA ALA A 60 2.78 -1.93 2.59
C ALA A 60 1.82 -2.91 3.23
N ILE A 61 0.52 -2.74 3.01
CA ILE A 61 -0.53 -3.64 3.46
C ILE A 61 -1.28 -4.15 2.23
N TRP A 62 -1.29 -5.45 2.03
CA TRP A 62 -2.04 -6.10 0.95
C TRP A 62 -3.38 -6.57 1.46
N PHE A 63 -4.42 -6.33 0.67
CA PHE A 63 -5.78 -6.77 0.96
C PHE A 63 -6.31 -7.64 -0.16
N LEU A 64 -7.02 -8.69 0.23
CA LEU A 64 -7.95 -9.41 -0.63
C LEU A 64 -9.35 -9.08 -0.13
N ASP A 65 -10.06 -8.30 -0.94
CA ASP A 65 -11.33 -7.67 -0.56
C ASP A 65 -11.12 -6.83 0.71
N ASP A 66 -11.77 -7.18 1.82
CA ASP A 66 -11.68 -6.43 3.07
C ASP A 66 -10.77 -7.09 4.12
N LYS A 67 -10.06 -8.15 3.74
CA LYS A 67 -9.13 -8.88 4.60
C LYS A 67 -7.68 -8.50 4.29
N ILE A 68 -6.90 -8.25 5.34
CA ILE A 68 -5.45 -8.12 5.22
C ILE A 68 -4.85 -9.50 4.96
N VAL A 69 -4.12 -9.65 3.87
CA VAL A 69 -3.47 -10.93 3.49
C VAL A 69 -1.96 -10.91 3.67
N ASP A 70 -1.34 -9.73 3.67
CA ASP A 70 0.08 -9.56 3.92
C ASP A 70 0.35 -8.14 4.41
N MET A 71 1.41 -7.97 5.18
CA MET A 71 1.86 -6.67 5.67
C MET A 71 3.38 -6.68 5.82
N LYS A 72 4.06 -5.70 5.25
CA LYS A 72 5.52 -5.59 5.30
C LYS A 72 5.96 -4.14 5.44
N VAL A 73 6.94 -3.91 6.31
CA VAL A 73 7.72 -2.69 6.31
C VAL A 73 8.70 -2.78 5.14
N VAL A 74 8.51 -1.90 4.16
CA VAL A 74 9.29 -1.85 2.94
C VAL A 74 10.44 -0.86 3.12
N LYS A 75 11.66 -1.36 3.02
CA LYS A 75 12.88 -0.54 2.95
C LYS A 75 13.07 -0.01 1.53
N PRO A 76 13.73 1.16 1.37
CA PRO A 76 14.04 1.72 0.07
C PRO A 76 14.91 0.78 -0.76
N TRP A 77 14.91 0.97 -2.08
CA TRP A 77 15.80 0.27 -3.04
C TRP A 77 15.55 -1.23 -3.19
N LYS A 78 14.33 -1.72 -2.95
CA LYS A 78 13.94 -3.11 -3.26
C LYS A 78 13.15 -3.17 -4.57
N LEU A 79 13.61 -3.97 -5.52
CA LEU A 79 13.00 -4.12 -6.85
C LEU A 79 11.90 -5.19 -6.90
N PHE A 80 12.05 -6.27 -6.13
CA PHE A 80 11.16 -7.44 -6.21
C PHE A 80 10.57 -7.79 -4.85
N LEU A 81 9.56 -7.02 -4.40
CA LEU A 81 8.80 -7.37 -3.20
C LEU A 81 7.60 -8.21 -3.60
N LYS A 82 7.75 -9.52 -3.46
CA LYS A 82 6.67 -10.47 -3.71
C LYS A 82 5.68 -10.50 -2.53
N PRO A 83 4.37 -10.38 -2.80
CA PRO A 83 3.35 -10.62 -1.78
C PRO A 83 3.26 -12.13 -1.48
N LYS A 84 2.88 -12.48 -0.25
CA LYS A 84 2.63 -13.88 0.11
C LYS A 84 1.45 -14.47 -0.67
N ASN A 85 0.35 -13.72 -0.77
CA ASN A 85 -0.92 -14.16 -1.33
C ASN A 85 -1.44 -13.24 -2.46
N HIS A 86 -2.49 -13.69 -3.14
CA HIS A 86 -3.26 -12.85 -4.06
C HIS A 86 -3.91 -11.69 -3.32
N PHE A 87 -4.00 -10.54 -3.98
CA PHE A 87 -4.57 -9.32 -3.43
C PHE A 87 -5.29 -8.53 -4.53
N ASN A 88 -6.26 -7.70 -4.16
CA ASN A 88 -6.92 -6.75 -5.07
C ASN A 88 -6.75 -5.29 -4.64
N LYS A 89 -6.23 -5.03 -3.43
CA LYS A 89 -5.88 -3.69 -2.97
C LYS A 89 -4.51 -3.69 -2.28
N ILE A 90 -3.73 -2.63 -2.46
CA ILE A 90 -2.52 -2.35 -1.69
C ILE A 90 -2.69 -0.98 -1.05
N LEU A 91 -2.38 -0.88 0.24
CA LEU A 91 -2.25 0.39 0.93
C LEU A 91 -0.79 0.62 1.27
N GLU A 92 -0.23 1.71 0.76
CA GLU A 92 1.11 2.18 1.11
C GLU A 92 1.00 3.35 2.08
N ILE A 93 1.48 3.15 3.31
CA ILE A 93 1.45 4.13 4.38
C ILE A 93 2.89 4.62 4.61
N PRO A 94 3.21 5.87 4.30
CA PRO A 94 4.56 6.41 4.54
C PRO A 94 4.87 6.47 6.05
N ASP A 95 6.16 6.34 6.40
CA ASP A 95 6.69 6.15 7.77
C ASP A 95 6.12 7.10 8.85
N HIS A 96 5.86 8.36 8.50
CA HIS A 96 5.27 9.37 9.42
C HIS A 96 3.84 9.06 9.86
N HIS A 97 3.16 8.11 9.23
CA HIS A 97 1.78 7.67 9.53
C HIS A 97 1.72 6.23 10.05
N ILE A 98 2.84 5.62 10.45
CA ILE A 98 2.80 4.28 11.04
C ILE A 98 1.81 4.28 12.20
N LEU A 99 0.89 3.32 12.15
CA LEU A 99 -0.22 3.10 13.07
C LEU A 99 0.26 3.18 14.54
N LYS A 100 0.23 4.39 15.11
CA LYS A 100 0.38 4.65 16.55
C LYS A 100 -0.95 4.42 17.24
#